data_AF-A0A482V9Y9-F1
#
_entry.id   AF-A0A482V9Y9-F1
#
_cell.length_a   1.000
_cell.length_b   1.000
_cell.length_c   1.000
_cell.angle_alpha   90.00
_cell.angle_beta   90.00
_cell.angle_gamma   90.00
#
_symmetry.space_group_name_H-M   'P 1'
#
loop_
_entity.id
_entity.type
_entity.pdbx_description
1 polymer ?
#
loop_
_entity_poly.entity_id
_entity_poly.type
_entity_poly.pdbx_seq_one_letter_code
_entity_poly.pdbx_strand_id
1 'polypeptide(L)'
;MCKGGNIVDYHSCEFFPERWFDVVFVLRTDNTTLYDRLVSRGYAGKKLEDNIDCEIFQTILEEARASYNINIVHELSSVSPLELEDNVNRICLWLQQWFQDNQQ
;
A
#
# COMPACT_ATOMS: atom_id res chain seq x y z
N MET A 1 -23.40 -6.65 11.32
CA MET A 1 -22.48 -7.23 10.32
C MET A 1 -21.98 -6.09 9.46
N CYS A 2 -20.66 -5.82 9.47
CA CYS A 2 -20.09 -4.90 8.49
C CYS A 2 -20.09 -5.61 7.13
N LYS A 3 -20.52 -4.93 6.07
CA LYS A 3 -20.42 -5.47 4.71
C LYS A 3 -18.94 -5.42 4.29
N GLY A 4 -18.40 -6.57 3.86
CA GLY A 4 -17.06 -6.67 3.28
C GLY A 4 -17.01 -6.10 1.85
N GLY A 5 -15.90 -6.34 1.14
CA GLY A 5 -15.70 -5.86 -0.24
C GLY A 5 -15.32 -4.38 -0.34
N ASN A 6 -14.59 -3.88 0.66
CA ASN A 6 -14.14 -2.48 0.72
C ASN A 6 -12.66 -2.40 0.35
N ILE A 7 -12.27 -1.30 -0.31
CA ILE A 7 -10.87 -0.91 -0.50
C ILE A 7 -10.61 0.29 0.39
N VAL A 8 -9.59 0.21 1.23
CA VAL A 8 -9.17 1.29 2.13
C VAL A 8 -7.83 1.81 1.65
N ASP A 9 -7.70 3.13 1.53
CA ASP A 9 -6.47 3.82 1.16
C ASP A 9 -6.09 4.79 2.29
N TYR A 10 -4.95 4.53 2.92
CA TYR A 10 -4.37 5.38 3.94
C TYR A 10 -2.86 5.14 4.06
N HIS A 11 -2.14 6.12 4.59
CA HIS A 11 -0.66 6.10 4.72
C HIS A 11 -0.17 5.58 6.08
N SER A 12 -1.06 4.99 6.88
CA SER A 12 -0.75 4.31 8.15
C SER A 12 -1.80 3.23 8.37
N CYS A 13 -1.46 2.20 9.11
CA CYS A 13 -2.28 1.01 9.25
C CYS A 13 -2.34 0.43 10.66
N GLU A 14 -1.53 0.94 11.61
CA GLU A 14 -1.41 0.45 12.99
C GLU A 14 -2.71 0.52 13.81
N PHE A 15 -3.58 1.49 13.51
CA PHE A 15 -4.79 1.74 14.30
C PHE A 15 -6.02 1.00 13.78
N PHE A 16 -5.93 0.35 12.62
CA PHE A 16 -7.03 -0.45 12.10
C PHE A 16 -7.06 -1.82 12.77
N PRO A 17 -8.25 -2.35 13.10
CA PRO A 17 -8.35 -3.71 13.61
C PRO A 17 -7.85 -4.73 12.58
N GLU A 18 -6.94 -5.62 12.97
CA GLU A 18 -6.34 -6.64 12.09
C GLU A 18 -7.37 -7.43 11.27
N ARG A 19 -8.50 -7.76 11.91
CA ARG A 19 -9.63 -8.50 11.31
C ARG A 19 -10.35 -7.78 10.15
N TRP A 20 -9.97 -6.55 9.79
CA TRP A 20 -10.59 -5.80 8.70
C TRP A 20 -10.08 -6.21 7.32
N PHE A 21 -8.88 -6.76 7.24
CA PHE A 21 -8.19 -6.93 5.96
C PHE A 21 -7.87 -8.39 5.68
N ASP A 22 -8.36 -8.87 4.54
CA ASP A 22 -7.96 -10.15 3.96
C ASP A 22 -6.59 -10.06 3.25
N VAL A 23 -6.18 -8.85 2.87
CA VAL A 23 -4.89 -8.55 2.22
C VAL A 23 -4.49 -7.09 2.44
N VAL A 24 -3.18 -6.82 2.50
CA VAL A 24 -2.60 -5.49 2.65
C VAL A 24 -1.54 -5.30 1.57
N PHE A 25 -1.67 -4.22 0.80
CA PHE A 25 -0.69 -3.85 -0.23
C PHE A 25 0.04 -2.57 0.19
N VAL A 26 1.36 -2.63 0.25
CA VAL A 26 2.22 -1.47 0.52
C VAL A 26 2.84 -1.03 -0.81
N LEU A 27 2.41 0.13 -1.32
CA LEU A 27 2.99 0.70 -2.52
C LEU A 27 4.37 1.29 -2.19
N ARG A 28 5.36 0.95 -3.02
CA ARG A 28 6.74 1.43 -2.92
C ARG A 28 7.08 2.26 -4.14
N THR A 29 7.91 3.28 -3.98
CA THR A 29 8.39 4.12 -5.09
C THR A 29 9.84 4.50 -4.81
N ASP A 30 10.65 4.66 -5.85
CA ASP A 30 12.02 5.16 -5.65
C ASP A 30 12.02 6.63 -5.21
N ASN A 31 13.05 7.03 -4.47
CA ASN A 31 13.11 8.35 -3.85
C ASN A 31 13.07 9.50 -4.87
N THR A 32 13.68 9.31 -6.05
CA THR A 32 13.72 10.36 -7.09
C THR A 32 12.33 10.61 -7.63
N THR A 33 11.62 9.56 -8.03
CA THR A 33 10.25 9.65 -8.52
C THR A 33 9.30 10.17 -7.43
N LEU A 34 9.46 9.71 -6.19
CA LEU A 34 8.64 10.19 -5.08
C LEU A 34 8.87 11.68 -4.80
N TYR A 35 10.12 12.14 -4.83
CA TYR A 35 10.49 13.54 -4.68
C TYR A 35 9.80 14.42 -5.72
N ASP A 36 9.92 14.06 -7.01
CA ASP A 36 9.31 14.81 -8.11
C ASP A 36 7.77 14.87 -7.98
N ARG A 37 7.14 13.78 -7.53
CA ARG A 37 5.69 13.71 -7.27
C ARG A 37 5.27 14.61 -6.11
N LEU A 38 6.05 14.67 -5.03
CA LEU A 38 5.72 15.51 -3.88
C LEU A 38 5.95 17.00 -4.18
N VAL A 39 7.04 17.34 -4.87
CA VAL A 39 7.32 18.71 -5.31
C VAL A 39 6.23 19.21 -6.27
N SER A 40 5.81 18.40 -7.24
CA SER A 40 4.71 18.76 -8.15
C SER A 40 3.36 18.93 -7.44
N ARG A 41 3.17 18.28 -6.27
CA ARG A 41 2.03 18.50 -5.37
C ARG A 41 2.17 19.74 -4.47
N GLY A 42 3.26 20.51 -4.61
CA GLY A 42 3.52 21.72 -3.85
C GLY A 42 4.11 21.49 -2.46
N TYR A 43 4.66 20.30 -2.19
CA TYR A 43 5.33 20.02 -0.92
C TYR A 43 6.72 20.66 -0.93
N ALA A 44 7.12 21.25 0.19
CA ALA A 44 8.40 21.92 0.34
C ALA A 44 8.90 21.88 1.79
N GLY A 45 10.20 22.15 1.95
CA GLY A 45 10.88 22.18 3.25
C GLY A 45 10.73 20.87 4.02
N LYS A 46 10.57 21.00 5.35
CA LYS A 46 10.53 19.86 6.26
C LYS A 46 9.49 18.80 5.90
N LYS A 47 8.31 19.18 5.40
CA LYS A 47 7.27 18.20 5.03
C LYS A 47 7.73 17.29 3.88
N LEU A 48 8.46 17.84 2.92
CA LEU A 48 9.00 17.06 1.80
C LEU A 48 10.09 16.12 2.30
N GLU A 49 11.02 16.62 3.11
CA GLU A 49 12.09 15.85 3.73
C GLU A 49 11.54 14.69 4.57
N ASP A 50 10.61 14.96 5.48
CA ASP A 50 9.98 13.96 6.35
C ASP A 50 9.31 12.82 5.55
N ASN A 51 8.67 13.13 4.41
CA ASN A 51 8.02 12.11 3.57
C ASN A 51 9.03 11.26 2.79
N ILE A 52 10.13 11.86 2.34
CA ILE A 52 11.19 11.14 1.64
C ILE A 52 11.94 10.23 2.61
N ASP A 53 12.25 10.73 3.81
CA ASP A 53 12.88 9.93 4.86
C ASP A 53 11.98 8.76 5.27
N CYS A 54 10.66 8.97 5.39
CA CYS A 54 9.69 7.91 5.67
C CYS A 54 9.75 6.76 4.65
N GLU A 55 9.87 7.07 3.36
CA GLU A 55 10.02 6.05 2.30
C GLU A 55 11.40 5.37 2.37
N ILE A 56 12.48 6.13 2.60
CA ILE A 56 13.84 5.60 2.74
C ILE A 56 13.94 4.60 3.88
N PHE A 57 13.36 4.94 5.04
CA PHE A 57 13.33 4.08 6.22
C PHE A 57 12.25 2.99 6.15
N GLN A 58 11.47 2.95 5.06
CA GLN A 58 10.43 1.95 4.83
C GLN A 58 9.42 1.89 5.98
N THR A 59 9.16 3.02 6.64
CA THR A 59 8.41 3.07 7.90
C THR A 59 7.04 2.42 7.77
N ILE A 60 6.32 2.69 6.67
CA ILE A 60 4.97 2.13 6.44
C ILE A 60 5.01 0.62 6.15
N LEU A 61 6.07 0.13 5.50
CA LEU A 61 6.24 -1.30 5.29
C LEU A 61 6.51 -2.05 6.59
N GLU A 62 7.37 -1.49 7.44
CA GLU A 62 7.66 -2.07 8.76
C GLU A 62 6.40 -2.05 9.64
N GLU A 63 5.66 -0.95 9.62
CA GLU A 63 4.38 -0.82 10.33
C GLU A 63 3.37 -1.88 9.88
N ALA A 64 3.21 -2.08 8.57
CA ALA A 64 2.31 -3.10 8.03
C ALA A 64 2.75 -4.53 8.42
N ARG A 65 4.06 -4.82 8.38
CA ARG A 65 4.60 -6.13 8.79
C ARG A 65 4.49 -6.38 10.30
N ALA A 66 4.51 -5.32 11.10
CA ALA A 66 4.32 -5.43 12.55
C ALA A 66 2.84 -5.56 12.94
N SER A 67 1.94 -4.93 12.16
CA SER A 67 0.50 -4.86 12.46
C SER A 67 -0.31 -6.01 11.86
N TYR A 68 0.19 -6.69 10.83
CA TYR A 68 -0.54 -7.75 10.13
C TYR A 68 0.31 -9.00 9.94
N ASN A 69 -0.35 -10.12 9.64
CA ASN A 69 0.35 -11.34 9.26
C ASN A 69 1.19 -11.09 8.00
N ILE A 70 2.49 -11.37 8.05
CA ILE A 70 3.42 -11.15 6.93
C ILE A 70 2.98 -11.83 5.63
N ASN A 71 2.20 -12.92 5.71
CA ASN A 71 1.69 -13.65 4.54
C ASN A 71 0.63 -12.87 3.76
N ILE A 72 -0.05 -11.89 4.39
CA ILE A 72 -1.07 -11.06 3.74
C ILE A 72 -0.54 -9.67 3.35
N VAL A 73 0.72 -9.35 3.71
CA VAL A 73 1.36 -8.07 3.41
C VAL A 73 2.21 -8.23 2.14
N HIS A 74 1.89 -7.45 1.12
CA HIS A 74 2.56 -7.50 -0.18
C HIS A 74 3.08 -6.13 -0.61
N GLU A 75 4.32 -6.08 -1.04
CA GLU A 75 4.90 -4.88 -1.65
C GLU A 75 4.57 -4.81 -3.15
N LEU A 76 4.22 -3.63 -3.62
CA LEU A 76 3.98 -3.34 -5.04
C LEU A 76 4.82 -2.14 -5.48
N SER A 77 5.59 -2.29 -6.55
CA SER A 77 6.31 -1.15 -7.17
C SER A 77 5.32 -0.23 -7.86
N SER A 78 5.46 1.08 -7.67
CA SER A 78 4.54 2.09 -8.20
C SER A 78 5.28 3.30 -8.77
N VAL A 79 6.28 3.06 -9.61
CA VAL A 79 7.13 4.11 -10.21
C VAL A 79 6.57 4.60 -11.56
N SER A 80 6.06 3.68 -12.37
CA SER A 80 5.61 3.95 -13.74
C SER A 80 4.12 3.62 -13.96
N PRO A 81 3.48 4.18 -15.01
CA PRO A 81 2.13 3.81 -15.40
C PRO A 81 1.98 2.33 -15.77
N LEU A 82 3.03 1.69 -16.29
CA LEU A 82 3.01 0.26 -16.61
C LEU A 82 2.86 -0.59 -15.35
N GLU A 83 3.63 -0.27 -14.30
CA GLU A 83 3.51 -0.97 -13.01
C GLU A 83 2.15 -0.72 -12.35
N LEU A 84 1.53 0.45 -12.56
CA LEU A 84 0.15 0.69 -12.12
C LEU A 84 -0.82 -0.30 -12.77
N GLU A 85 -0.74 -0.50 -14.09
CA GLU A 85 -1.57 -1.47 -14.80
C GLU A 85 -1.31 -2.90 -14.31
N ASP A 86 -0.04 -3.27 -14.14
CA ASP A 86 0.35 -4.59 -13.60
C ASP A 86 -0.17 -4.81 -12.17
N ASN A 87 -0.11 -3.79 -11.32
CA ASN A 87 -0.63 -3.83 -9.96
C ASN A 87 -2.14 -4.03 -9.93
N VAL A 88 -2.88 -3.30 -10.78
CA VAL A 88 -4.32 -3.47 -10.93
C VAL A 88 -4.64 -4.90 -11.36
N ASN A 89 -3.94 -5.43 -12.37
CA ASN A 89 -4.12 -6.80 -12.83
C ASN A 89 -3.85 -7.82 -11.71
N ARG A 90 -2.77 -7.63 -10.94
CA ARG A 90 -2.40 -8.50 -9.83
C ARG A 90 -3.45 -8.51 -8.72
N ILE A 91 -3.97 -7.34 -8.34
CA ILE A 91 -5.02 -7.21 -7.32
C ILE A 91 -6.32 -7.85 -7.82
N CYS A 92 -6.70 -7.64 -9.08
CA CYS A 92 -7.87 -8.26 -9.69
C CYS A 92 -7.77 -9.79 -9.70
N LEU A 93 -6.62 -10.35 -10.08
CA LEU A 93 -6.40 -11.80 -10.05
C LEU A 93 -6.46 -12.36 -8.63
N TRP A 94 -5.87 -11.65 -7.65
CA TRP A 94 -5.95 -12.03 -6.24
C TRP A 94 -7.41 -12.04 -5.75
N LEU A 95 -8.21 -11.02 -6.07
CA LEU A 95 -9.63 -10.95 -5.72
C LEU A 95 -10.41 -12.11 -6.34
N GLN A 96 -10.17 -12.43 -7.61
CA GLN A 96 -10.81 -13.57 -8.28
C GLN A 96 -10.52 -14.89 -7.56
N GLN A 97 -9.26 -15.12 -7.18
CA GLN A 97 -8.86 -16.31 -6.43
C GLN A 97 -9.49 -16.32 -5.03
N TRP A 98 -9.46 -15.19 -4.33
CA TRP A 98 -10.06 -15.07 -3.00
C TRP A 98 -11.55 -15.41 -3.02
N PHE A 99 -12.30 -14.95 -4.02
CA PHE A 99 -13.71 -15.31 -4.17
C PHE A 99 -13.91 -16.80 -4.44
N GLN A 100 -13.03 -17.45 -5.21
CA GLN A 100 -13.13 -18.90 -5.43
C GLN A 100 -12.86 -19.70 -4.15
N ASP A 101 -11.87 -19.27 -3.36
CA ASP A 101 -11.47 -19.95 -2.13
C ASP A 101 -12.49 -19.76 -0.99
N ASN A 102 -13.24 -18.66 -1.00
CA ASN A 102 -14.18 -18.27 0.06
C ASN A 102 -15.67 -18.36 -0.36
N GLN A 103 -16.00 -18.94 -1.52
CA GLN A 103 -17.39 -19.20 -1.95
C GLN A 103 -17.98 -20.53 -1.44
N GLN A 104 -17.50 -21.04 -0.30
CA GLN A 104 -18.13 -22.18 0.41
C GLN A 104 -19.04 -21.71 1.55
#